data_AF-E9UWG6-F1
#
_entry.id   AF-E9UWG6-F1
#
_cell.length_a   1.000
_cell.length_b   1.000
_cell.length_c   1.000
_cell.angle_alpha   90.00
_cell.angle_beta   90.00
_cell.angle_gamma   90.00
#
_symmetry.space_group_name_H-M   'P 1'
#
loop_
_entity.id
_entity.type
_entity.pdbx_description
1 polymer ?
#
loop_
_entity_poly.entity_id
_entity_poly.type
_entity_poly.pdbx_seq_one_letter_code
_entity_poly.pdbx_strand_id
1 'polypeptide(L)' 'MREESMSEGLDRLAATLGVPATRLAPLEAYDDEQLGRFNDLTQGAMTAEDKAFEASLDEALKLVPKMLRGVVQRMLGGAR' A
#
# COMPACT_ATOMS: atom_id res chain seq x y z
N MET A 1 14.54 -37.50 -5.09
CA MET A 1 13.52 -36.60 -4.51
C MET A 1 13.76 -35.25 -5.14
N ARG A 2 12.93 -34.82 -6.09
CA ARG A 2 12.95 -33.42 -6.55
C ARG A 2 12.05 -32.69 -5.57
N GLU A 3 12.60 -31.72 -4.87
CA GLU A 3 11.80 -30.67 -4.26
C GLU A 3 10.96 -30.08 -5.40
N GLU A 4 9.64 -30.24 -5.30
CA GLU A 4 8.68 -29.57 -6.16
C GLU A 4 8.91 -28.07 -5.94
N SER A 5 9.60 -27.41 -6.87
CA SER A 5 9.73 -25.96 -6.83
C SER A 5 8.30 -25.41 -6.84
N MET A 6 7.90 -24.75 -5.76
CA MET A 6 6.71 -23.91 -5.74
C MET A 6 6.66 -23.08 -7.03
N SER A 7 5.46 -22.90 -7.60
CA SER A 7 5.32 -22.21 -8.88
C SER A 7 5.95 -20.81 -8.81
N GLU A 8 6.60 -20.37 -9.88
CA GLU A 8 7.26 -19.05 -9.93
C GLU A 8 6.24 -17.91 -9.70
N GLY A 9 4.98 -18.13 -10.08
CA GLY A 9 3.87 -17.23 -9.75
C GLY A 9 3.57 -17.15 -8.25
N LEU A 10 3.56 -18.29 -7.55
CA LEU A 10 3.31 -18.37 -6.11
C LEU A 10 4.40 -17.69 -5.29
N ASP A 11 5.67 -17.92 -5.64
CA ASP A 11 6.81 -17.29 -4.96
C ASP A 11 6.79 -15.78 -5.12
N ARG A 12 6.46 -15.28 -6.31
CA ARG A 12 6.31 -13.83 -6.56
C ARG A 12 5.15 -13.23 -5.76
N LEU A 13 4.00 -13.89 -5.75
CA LEU A 13 2.84 -13.42 -5.00
C LEU A 13 3.12 -13.42 -3.48
N ALA A 14 3.78 -14.46 -2.97
CA ALA A 14 4.22 -14.55 -1.58
C ALA A 14 5.16 -13.39 -1.20
N ALA A 15 6.12 -13.08 -2.07
CA ALA A 15 7.04 -11.96 -1.89
C ALA A 15 6.30 -10.61 -1.86
N THR A 16 5.37 -10.37 -2.79
CA THR A 16 4.56 -9.14 -2.82
C THR A 16 3.72 -8.98 -1.55
N LEU A 17 3.11 -10.06 -1.06
CA LEU A 17 2.28 -10.05 0.15
C LEU A 17 3.10 -10.05 1.46
N GLY A 18 4.42 -10.28 1.38
CA GLY A 18 5.28 -10.38 2.57
C GLY A 18 4.95 -11.58 3.47
N VAL A 19 4.43 -12.67 2.90
CA VAL A 19 4.04 -13.88 3.64
C VAL A 19 4.82 -15.10 3.17
N PRO A 20 5.00 -16.13 4.02
CA PRO A 20 5.55 -17.40 3.56
C PRO A 20 4.65 -18.04 2.49
N ALA A 21 5.25 -18.59 1.44
CA ALA A 21 4.51 -19.24 0.35
C ALA A 21 3.64 -20.42 0.83
N THR A 22 3.99 -21.06 1.96
CA THR A 22 3.16 -22.08 2.62
C THR A 22 1.78 -21.57 3.06
N ARG A 23 1.61 -20.26 3.28
CA ARG A 23 0.29 -19.65 3.53
C ARG A 23 -0.54 -19.49 2.25
N LEU A 24 0.09 -19.59 1.10
CA LEU A 24 -0.54 -19.53 -0.21
C LEU A 24 -0.79 -20.93 -0.81
N ALA A 25 -0.63 -22.00 -0.04
CA ALA A 25 -0.90 -23.37 -0.48
C ALA A 25 -2.28 -23.55 -1.17
N PRO A 26 -3.38 -22.88 -0.73
CA PRO A 26 -4.67 -22.96 -1.45
C PRO A 26 -4.61 -22.43 -2.89
N LEU A 27 -3.60 -21.62 -3.23
CA LEU A 27 -3.43 -21.04 -4.56
C LEU A 27 -2.57 -21.91 -5.49
N GLU A 28 -2.03 -23.05 -5.02
CA GLU A 28 -1.29 -24.02 -5.85
C GLU A 28 -2.13 -24.64 -6.97
N ALA A 29 -3.46 -24.55 -6.88
CA ALA A 29 -4.37 -25.01 -7.92
C ALA A 29 -4.45 -24.07 -9.14
N TYR A 30 -3.91 -22.85 -9.04
CA TYR A 30 -3.89 -21.88 -10.13
C TYR A 30 -2.61 -22.00 -10.96
N ASP A 31 -2.71 -21.73 -12.25
CA ASP A 31 -1.53 -21.65 -13.11
C ASP A 31 -0.74 -20.35 -12.91
N ASP A 32 0.49 -20.32 -13.44
CA ASP A 32 1.38 -19.15 -13.30
C ASP A 32 0.83 -17.88 -13.93
N GLU A 33 -0.02 -17.98 -14.96
CA GLU A 33 -0.65 -16.81 -15.59
C GLU A 33 -1.69 -16.19 -14.65
N GLN A 34 -2.53 -17.03 -14.04
CA GLN A 34 -3.52 -16.61 -13.06
C GLN A 34 -2.86 -16.03 -11.81
N LEU A 35 -1.78 -16.65 -11.33
CA LEU A 35 -1.00 -16.16 -10.19
C LEU A 35 -0.32 -14.82 -10.52
N GLY A 36 0.20 -14.68 -11.74
CA GLY A 36 0.73 -13.41 -12.25
C GLY A 36 -0.31 -12.29 -12.21
N ARG A 37 -1.54 -12.56 -12.67
CA ARG A 37 -2.64 -11.58 -12.60
C ARG A 37 -3.00 -11.20 -11.16
N PHE A 38 -3.00 -12.15 -10.22
CA PHE A 38 -3.21 -11.82 -8.80
C PHE A 38 -2.10 -10.95 -8.24
N ASN A 39 -0.85 -11.22 -8.62
CA ASN A 39 0.27 -10.41 -8.22
C ASN A 39 0.13 -8.97 -8.74
N ASP A 40 -0.21 -8.79 -10.01
CA ASP A 40 -0.39 -7.47 -10.63
C ASP A 40 -1.54 -6.68 -9.97
N LEU A 41 -2.66 -7.35 -9.69
CA LEU A 41 -3.78 -6.74 -8.97
C LEU A 41 -3.38 -6.30 -7.56
N THR A 42 -2.61 -7.13 -6.86
CA THR A 42 -2.12 -6.83 -5.50
C THR A 42 -1.18 -5.62 -5.52
N GLN A 43 -0.20 -5.60 -6.42
CA GLN A 43 0.72 -4.48 -6.56
C GLN A 43 -0.01 -3.18 -6.96
N GLY A 44 -0.99 -3.29 -7.85
CA GLY A 44 -1.84 -2.17 -8.25
C GLY A 44 -2.63 -1.59 -7.07
N ALA A 45 -3.21 -2.44 -6.23
CA ALA A 45 -3.94 -2.02 -5.04
C ALA A 45 -3.04 -1.32 -4.01
N MET A 46 -1.87 -1.89 -3.70
CA MET A 46 -0.91 -1.28 -2.76
C MET A 46 -0.41 0.08 -3.28
N THR A 47 -0.09 0.17 -4.57
CA THR A 47 0.33 1.44 -5.19
C THR A 47 -0.78 2.50 -5.14
N ALA A 48 -2.04 2.10 -5.32
CA ALA A 48 -3.18 3.00 -5.25
C ALA A 48 -3.42 3.49 -3.82
N GLU A 49 -3.27 2.61 -2.83
CA GLU A 49 -3.33 2.94 -1.40
C GLU A 49 -2.25 3.95 -1.03
N ASP A 50 -0.99 3.71 -1.40
CA ASP A 50 0.12 4.61 -1.11
C ASP A 50 -0.13 6.01 -1.68
N LYS A 51 -0.57 6.09 -2.95
CA LYS A 51 -0.92 7.37 -3.58
C LYS A 51 -2.08 8.08 -2.89
N ALA A 52 -3.11 7.33 -2.48
CA ALA A 52 -4.23 7.89 -1.76
C ALA A 52 -3.81 8.42 -0.38
N PHE A 53 -2.91 7.70 0.30
CA PHE A 53 -2.34 8.11 1.58
C PHE A 53 -1.47 9.36 1.44
N GLU A 54 -0.56 9.41 0.47
CA GLU A 54 0.25 10.60 0.15
C GLU A 54 -0.64 11.82 -0.13
N ALA A 55 -1.66 11.66 -0.97
CA ALA A 55 -2.61 12.74 -1.27
C ALA A 55 -3.35 13.21 -0.01
N SER A 56 -3.71 12.28 0.90
CA SER A 56 -4.35 12.62 2.16
C SER A 56 -3.43 13.38 3.11
N LEU A 57 -2.14 13.04 3.15
CA LEU A 57 -1.12 13.74 3.93
C LEU A 57 -0.90 15.16 3.39
N ASP A 58 -0.80 15.32 2.08
CA ASP A 58 -0.67 16.64 1.45
C ASP A 58 -1.86 17.55 1.79
N GLU A 59 -3.07 17.02 1.81
CA GLU A 59 -4.25 17.78 2.18
C GLU A 59 -4.30 18.10 3.68
N ALA A 60 -3.90 17.14 4.54
CA ALA A 60 -3.77 17.36 5.97
C ALA A 60 -2.72 18.45 6.28
N LEU A 61 -1.60 18.47 5.57
CA LEU A 61 -0.55 19.49 5.72
C LEU A 61 -1.04 20.89 5.33
N LYS A 62 -1.97 21.03 4.38
CA LYS A 62 -2.59 22.33 4.05
C LYS A 62 -3.55 22.82 5.14
N LEU A 63 -4.10 21.92 5.95
CA LEU A 63 -5.00 22.26 7.05
C LEU A 63 -4.26 22.82 8.27
N VAL A 64 -3.05 22.33 8.55
CA VAL A 64 -2.25 22.76 9.73
C VAL A 64 -2.02 24.30 9.75
N PRO A 65 -1.55 24.95 8.67
CA PRO A 65 -1.42 26.41 8.63
C PRO A 65 -2.74 27.15 8.80
N LYS A 66 -3.86 26.62 8.29
CA LYS A 66 -5.19 27.24 8.44
C LYS A 66 -5.64 27.22 9.91
N MET A 67 -5.40 26.13 10.62
CA MET A 67 -5.72 26.00 12.04
C MET A 67 -4.85 26.92 12.91
N LEU A 68 -3.56 27.05 12.58
CA LEU A 68 -2.64 27.92 13.31
C LEU A 68 -2.82 29.41 13.02
N ARG A 69 -3.46 29.78 11.90
CA ARG A 69 -3.65 31.17 11.48
C ARG A 69 -4.31 32.04 12.56
N GLY A 70 -5.35 31.55 13.24
CA GLY A 70 -6.03 32.30 14.31
C GLY A 70 -5.18 32.48 15.57
N VAL A 71 -4.36 31.49 15.90
CA VAL A 71 -3.41 31.55 17.04
C VAL A 71 -2.31 32.57 16.74
N VAL A 72 -1.74 32.52 15.54
CA VAL A 72 -0.70 33.45 15.08
C VAL A 72 -1.25 34.88 15.01
N GLN A 73 -2.47 35.09 14.49
CA GLN A 73 -3.12 36.40 14.47
C GLN A 73 -3.31 36.99 15.88
N ARG A 74 -3.70 36.17 16.86
CA ARG A 74 -3.79 36.59 18.27
C ARG A 74 -2.43 36.93 18.87
N MET A 75 -1.38 36.17 18.54
CA MET A 75 -0.01 36.44 19.02
C MET A 75 0.61 37.70 18.42
N LEU A 76 0.31 38.02 17.16
CA LEU A 76 0.83 39.20 16.46
C LEU A 76 0.06 40.50 16.80
N GLY A 77 -0.82 40.47 17.82
CA GLY A 77 -1.60 41.64 18.24
C GLY A 77 -2.77 41.98 17.31
N GLY A 78 -3.13 41.08 16.39
CA GLY A 78 -4.30 41.19 15.52
C GLY A 78 -5.58 40.88 16.29
N ALA A 79 -5.89 41.69 17.30
CA ALA A 79 -7.23 41.76 17.88
C ALA A 79 -7.97 42.93 17.22
N ARG A 80 -8.79 42.60 16.21
CA ARG A 80 -10.05 43.30 15.94
C ARG A 80 -11.12 42.26 15.73
#